data_AF-A0A658NQ36-F1
#
_entry.id   AF-A0A658NQ36-F1
#
_cell.length_a   1.000
_cell.length_b   1.000
_cell.length_c   1.000
_cell.angle_alpha   90.00
_cell.angle_beta   90.00
_cell.angle_gamma   90.00
#
_symmetry.space_group_name_H-M   'P 1'
#
loop_
_entity.id
_entity.type
_entity.pdbx_description
1 polymer ?
#
loop_
_entity_poly.entity_id
_entity_poly.type
_entity_poly.pdbx_seq_one_letter_code
_entity_poly.pdbx_strand_id
1 'polypeptide(L)'
;ITIDQEVDRLNAMMAKAKELKIRVIAAHIEGKARRGKPGSAAERSIDAILPFASHIVVNREGDADGKFTDFGKQHDIPVSYLDNAMDLN
;
A
#
# COMPACT_ATOMS: atom_id res chain seq x y z
N ILE A 1 -15.75 -8.18 10.21
CA ILE A 1 -14.66 -8.95 9.59
C ILE A 1 -13.43 -8.81 10.47
N THR A 2 -12.71 -9.90 10.77
CA THR A 2 -11.42 -9.82 11.47
C THR A 2 -10.34 -9.32 10.50
N ILE A 3 -9.19 -8.91 11.02
CA ILE A 3 -8.07 -8.54 10.15
C ILE A 3 -7.57 -9.74 9.32
N ASP A 4 -7.60 -10.96 9.85
CA ASP A 4 -7.18 -12.15 9.08
C ASP A 4 -8.12 -12.40 7.89
N GLN A 5 -9.42 -12.30 8.12
CA GLN A 5 -10.43 -12.40 7.05
C GLN A 5 -10.27 -11.30 6.00
N GLU A 6 -9.86 -10.09 6.42
CA GLU A 6 -9.61 -8.99 5.49
C GLU A 6 -8.35 -9.24 4.66
N VAL A 7 -7.27 -9.76 5.25
CA VAL A 7 -6.06 -10.15 4.51
C VAL A 7 -6.37 -11.23 3.49
N ASP A 8 -7.19 -12.24 3.84
CA ASP A 8 -7.63 -13.27 2.89
C ASP A 8 -8.42 -12.67 1.73
N ARG A 9 -9.32 -11.73 2.02
CA ARG A 9 -10.10 -11.02 1.01
C ARG A 9 -9.20 -10.20 0.07
N LEU A 10 -8.21 -9.49 0.62
CA LEU A 10 -7.25 -8.71 -0.17
C LEU A 10 -6.40 -9.61 -1.07
N ASN A 11 -5.90 -10.74 -0.55
CA ASN A 11 -5.13 -11.71 -1.31
C ASN A 11 -5.95 -12.29 -2.47
N ALA A 12 -7.21 -12.67 -2.24
CA ALA A 12 -8.10 -13.16 -3.28
C ALA A 12 -8.36 -12.09 -4.36
N MET A 13 -8.57 -10.84 -3.94
CA MET A 13 -8.76 -9.70 -4.85
C MET A 13 -7.52 -9.44 -5.72
N MET A 14 -6.33 -9.43 -5.11
CA MET A 14 -5.06 -9.23 -5.82
C MET A 14 -4.73 -10.38 -6.77
N ALA A 15 -5.01 -11.63 -6.36
CA ALA A 15 -4.86 -12.78 -7.24
C ALA A 15 -5.76 -12.67 -8.48
N LYS A 16 -7.01 -12.22 -8.31
CA LYS A 16 -7.91 -12.00 -9.44
C LYS A 16 -7.47 -10.85 -10.33
N ALA A 17 -6.98 -9.74 -9.76
CA ALA A 17 -6.42 -8.63 -10.53
C ALA A 17 -5.25 -9.10 -11.40
N LYS A 18 -4.35 -9.94 -10.86
CA LYS A 18 -3.24 -10.54 -11.60
C LYS A 18 -3.73 -11.45 -12.74
N GLU A 19 -4.71 -12.31 -12.48
CA GLU A 19 -5.32 -13.18 -13.51
C GLU A 19 -5.88 -12.36 -14.68
N LEU A 20 -6.56 -11.26 -14.36
CA LEU A 20 -7.16 -10.34 -15.32
C LEU A 20 -6.16 -9.36 -15.94
N LYS A 21 -4.87 -9.45 -15.58
CA LYS A 21 -3.80 -8.54 -16.02
C LYS A 21 -4.11 -7.06 -15.73
N ILE A 22 -4.82 -6.80 -14.65
CA ILE A 22 -5.12 -5.45 -14.17
C ILE A 22 -3.88 -4.91 -13.48
N ARG A 23 -3.46 -3.69 -13.86
CA ARG A 23 -2.38 -2.98 -13.19
C ARG A 23 -2.88 -2.46 -11.84
N VAL A 24 -2.13 -2.74 -10.78
CA VAL A 24 -2.46 -2.31 -9.41
C VAL A 24 -1.58 -1.13 -9.02
N ILE A 25 -2.20 -0.07 -8.50
CA ILE A 25 -1.52 1.06 -7.88
C ILE A 25 -1.86 1.02 -6.40
N ALA A 26 -0.85 0.88 -5.53
CA ALA A 26 -1.03 0.93 -4.09
C ALA A 26 -0.99 2.40 -3.64
N ALA A 27 -2.05 2.86 -2.98
CA ALA A 27 -2.16 4.25 -2.55
C ALA A 27 -2.38 4.34 -1.03
N HIS A 28 -1.41 4.89 -0.31
CA HIS A 28 -1.55 5.28 1.09
C HIS A 28 -1.52 6.80 1.21
N ILE A 29 -2.68 7.41 0.96
CA ILE A 29 -2.82 8.86 0.76
C ILE A 29 -3.01 9.65 2.06
N GLU A 30 -3.36 8.95 3.13
CA GLU A 30 -3.48 9.55 4.45
C GLU A 30 -2.10 9.57 5.14
N GLY A 31 -1.89 10.51 6.07
CA GLY A 31 -0.62 10.65 6.77
C GLY A 31 -0.40 9.58 7.86
N LYS A 32 0.73 9.70 8.56
CA LYS A 32 1.18 8.76 9.62
C LYS A 32 0.11 8.38 10.64
N ALA A 33 -0.73 9.34 11.04
CA ALA A 33 -1.79 9.14 12.03
C ALA A 33 -2.79 8.05 11.62
N ARG A 34 -2.96 7.81 10.31
CA ARG A 34 -3.94 6.89 9.75
C ARG A 34 -3.35 5.56 9.29
N ARG A 35 -2.02 5.50 9.09
CA ARG A 35 -1.27 4.25 8.94
C ARG A 35 -1.29 3.38 10.20
N GLY A 36 -1.30 4.02 11.37
CA GLY A 36 -1.29 3.32 12.65
C GLY A 36 0.10 2.81 13.06
N LYS A 37 0.12 1.91 14.06
CA LYS A 37 1.36 1.33 14.60
C LYS A 37 1.80 0.10 13.77
N PRO A 38 3.10 -0.27 13.80
CA PRO A 38 3.57 -1.54 13.27
C PRO A 38 2.70 -2.72 13.75
N GLY A 39 2.32 -3.61 12.82
CA GLY A 39 1.45 -4.76 13.09
C GLY A 39 -0.05 -4.44 13.25
N SER A 40 -0.46 -3.18 13.13
CA SER A 40 -1.87 -2.80 13.10
C SER A 40 -2.61 -3.37 11.88
N ALA A 41 -3.94 -3.31 11.90
CA ALA A 41 -4.77 -3.75 10.78
C ALA A 41 -4.37 -3.09 9.45
N ALA A 42 -4.13 -1.77 9.46
CA ALA A 42 -3.71 -1.04 8.27
C ALA A 42 -2.34 -1.51 7.75
N GLU A 43 -1.36 -1.72 8.64
CA GLU A 43 -0.05 -2.26 8.26
C GLU A 43 -0.16 -3.64 7.61
N ARG A 44 -0.99 -4.51 8.18
CA ARG A 44 -1.23 -5.85 7.63
C ARG A 44 -1.92 -5.81 6.28
N SER A 45 -2.82 -4.85 6.04
CA SER A 45 -3.41 -4.62 4.72
C SER A 45 -2.38 -4.09 3.72
N ILE A 46 -1.48 -3.20 4.14
CA ILE A 46 -0.37 -2.69 3.31
C ILE A 46 0.54 -3.85 2.88
N ASP A 47 0.93 -4.72 3.83
CA ASP A 47 1.78 -5.89 3.56
C ASP A 47 1.16 -6.87 2.56
N ALA A 48 -0.17 -7.00 2.58
CA ALA A 48 -0.89 -7.85 1.64
C ALA A 48 -0.94 -7.27 0.22
N ILE A 49 -0.97 -5.93 0.08
CA ILE A 49 -1.18 -5.26 -1.22
C ILE A 49 0.15 -4.94 -1.91
N LEU A 50 1.17 -4.49 -1.17
CA LEU A 50 2.44 -4.02 -1.74
C LEU A 50 3.10 -5.00 -2.74
N PRO A 51 3.13 -6.33 -2.50
CA PRO A 51 3.70 -7.30 -3.44
C PRO A 51 3.05 -7.34 -4.82
N PHE A 52 1.86 -6.78 -4.98
CA PHE A 52 1.12 -6.75 -6.25
C PHE A 52 1.20 -5.38 -6.94
N ALA A 53 1.74 -4.37 -6.26
CA ALA A 53 1.79 -3.00 -6.77
C ALA A 53 2.74 -2.90 -7.97
N SER A 54 2.27 -2.23 -9.03
CA SER A 54 3.12 -1.77 -10.13
C SER A 54 3.60 -0.33 -9.94
N HIS A 55 2.99 0.40 -9.00
CA HIS A 55 3.33 1.76 -8.61
C HIS A 55 2.83 2.01 -7.19
N ILE A 56 3.55 2.81 -6.42
CA ILE A 56 3.18 3.19 -5.06
C ILE A 56 2.97 4.70 -5.01
N VAL A 57 1.84 5.13 -4.46
CA VAL A 57 1.56 6.54 -4.12
C VAL A 57 1.44 6.63 -2.61
N VAL A 58 2.24 7.48 -1.98
CA VAL A 58 2.24 7.57 -0.52
C VAL A 58 2.32 9.03 -0.07
N ASN A 59 1.52 9.37 0.94
CA ASN A 59 1.72 10.63 1.65
C ASN A 59 3.10 10.62 2.33
N ARG A 60 3.87 11.70 2.22
CA ARG A 60 5.22 11.78 2.78
C ARG A 60 5.29 11.39 4.27
N GLU A 61 4.31 11.79 5.06
CA GLU A 61 4.26 11.42 6.48
C GLU A 61 3.95 9.92 6.67
N GLY A 62 3.18 9.33 5.76
CA GLY A 62 2.84 7.91 5.75
C GLY A 62 4.05 7.01 5.56
N ASP A 63 5.12 7.50 4.92
CA ASP A 63 6.39 6.78 4.73
C ASP A 63 7.52 7.26 5.67
N ALA A 64 7.19 7.83 6.84
CA ALA A 64 8.19 8.37 7.76
C ALA A 64 9.22 7.34 8.27
N ASP A 65 8.93 6.03 8.16
CA ASP A 65 9.85 4.93 8.52
C ASP A 65 10.54 4.29 7.30
N GLY A 66 10.28 4.79 6.09
CA GLY A 66 10.88 4.31 4.85
C GLY A 66 10.30 3.02 4.29
N LYS A 67 9.27 2.41 4.90
CA LYS A 67 8.68 1.14 4.44
C LYS A 67 8.36 1.12 2.95
N PHE A 68 7.68 2.15 2.44
CA PHE A 68 7.27 2.22 1.04
C PHE A 68 8.46 2.50 0.12
N THR A 69 9.36 3.39 0.51
CA THR A 69 10.61 3.67 -0.22
C THR A 69 11.47 2.43 -0.36
N ASP A 70 11.72 1.73 0.74
CA ASP A 70 12.62 0.60 0.78
C ASP A 70 12.03 -0.58 0.02
N PHE A 71 10.73 -0.82 0.16
CA PHE A 71 10.02 -1.81 -0.65
C PHE A 71 10.09 -1.48 -2.13
N GLY A 72 9.80 -0.22 -2.51
CA GLY A 72 9.87 0.24 -3.89
C GLY A 72 11.25 0.04 -4.51
N LYS A 73 12.32 0.42 -3.80
CA LYS A 73 13.70 0.18 -4.24
C LYS A 73 14.05 -1.29 -4.37
N GLN A 74 13.64 -2.12 -3.40
CA GLN A 74 13.94 -3.55 -3.39
C GLN A 74 13.27 -4.29 -4.55
N HIS A 75 12.09 -3.85 -4.95
CA HIS A 75 11.26 -4.52 -5.97
C HIS A 75 11.21 -3.79 -7.31
N ASP A 76 11.98 -2.72 -7.48
CA ASP A 76 12.00 -1.86 -8.67
C ASP A 76 10.60 -1.29 -9.02
N ILE A 77 9.85 -0.89 -7.98
CA ILE A 77 8.53 -0.29 -8.08
C ILE A 77 8.66 1.23 -7.84
N PRO A 78 8.22 2.08 -8.79
CA PRO A 78 8.27 3.52 -8.60
C PRO A 78 7.38 3.99 -7.44
N VAL A 79 7.88 4.95 -6.67
CA VAL A 79 7.18 5.56 -5.53
C VAL A 79 6.98 7.04 -5.81
N SER A 80 5.72 7.49 -5.79
CA SER A 80 5.32 8.90 -5.85
C SER A 80 4.87 9.39 -4.50
N TYR A 81 5.24 10.63 -4.20
CA TYR A 81 4.95 11.27 -2.93
C TYR A 81 3.88 12.35 -3.06
N LEU A 82 2.99 12.39 -2.08
CA LEU A 82 2.03 13.47 -1.87
C LEU A 82 2.39 14.22 -0.59
N ASP A 83 2.31 15.54 -0.61
CA ASP A 83 2.42 16.34 0.62
C ASP A 83 1.03 16.47 1.29
N ASN A 84 -0.03 16.51 0.49
CA ASN A 84 -1.42 16.44 0.94
C ASN A 84 -2.25 15.39 0.16
N ALA A 85 -3.27 14.81 0.79
CA ALA A 85 -4.17 13.86 0.11
C ALA A 85 -4.89 14.47 -1.11
N MET A 86 -5.14 15.79 -1.09
CA MET A 86 -5.76 16.54 -2.19
C MET A 86 -4.84 16.74 -3.40
N ASP A 87 -3.55 16.44 -3.27
CA ASP A 87 -2.59 16.53 -4.38
C ASP A 87 -2.77 15.37 -5.38
N LEU A 88 -3.54 14.35 -5.02
CA LEU A 88 -3.88 13.24 -5.90
C LEU A 88 -4.82 13.73 -7.03
N ASN A 89 -4.24 14.03 -8.20
CA ASN A 89 -4.94 14.51 -9.39
C ASN A 89 -4.59 13.69 -10.63
#